data_AF-A0A7S7PPI2-F1
#
_entry.id   AF-A0A7S7PPI2-F1
#
_cell.length_a   1.000
_cell.length_b   1.000
_cell.length_c   1.000
_cell.angle_alpha   90.00
_cell.angle_beta   90.00
_cell.angle_gamma   90.00
#
_symmetry.space_group_name_H-M   'P 1'
#
loop_
_entity.id
_entity.type
_entity.pdbx_description
1 polymer ?
#
loop_
_entity_poly.entity_id
_entity_poly.type
_entity_poly.pdbx_seq_one_letter_code
_entity_poly.pdbx_strand_id
1 'polypeptide(L)'
;MAKQVDMSEVWPTPALFRAARGLLNMGQDELAARNGYVRKTVILIENHVDPTMDTRRQEVVEVLAAFLEGQGIEFIRPQDGKGGGVRFANGKREAQTVSEVRHLIEERRGSRRKAVSVDARKKAKKKPSKRKSA
;
A
#
# COMPACT_ATOMS: atom_id res chain seq x y z
N MET A 1 2.58 22.77 25.11
CA MET A 1 2.60 22.73 23.63
C MET A 1 3.20 21.39 23.22
N ALA A 2 2.72 20.77 22.13
CA ALA A 2 3.31 19.50 21.68
C ALA A 2 4.73 19.75 21.14
N LYS A 3 5.71 18.97 21.60
CA LYS A 3 7.09 19.10 21.17
C LYS A 3 7.18 18.77 19.68
N GLN A 4 7.78 19.69 18.92
CA GLN A 4 8.01 19.54 17.48
C GLN A 4 9.45 19.09 17.24
N VAL A 5 9.67 18.34 16.17
CA VAL A 5 10.99 17.98 15.63
C VAL A 5 11.10 18.45 14.20
N ASP A 6 12.31 18.79 13.77
CA ASP A 6 12.57 19.13 12.38
C ASP A 6 12.45 17.89 11.48
N MET A 7 11.91 18.06 10.27
CA MET A 7 11.73 16.94 9.34
C MET A 7 13.04 16.26 8.91
N SER A 8 14.19 16.93 9.04
CA SER A 8 15.51 16.32 8.81
C SER A 8 15.89 15.27 9.84
N GLU A 9 15.28 15.31 11.03
CA GLU A 9 15.47 14.32 12.10
C GLU A 9 14.54 13.10 11.95
N VAL A 10 13.42 13.26 11.24
CA VAL A 10 12.42 12.20 11.05
C VAL A 10 12.89 11.19 10.00
N TRP A 11 13.03 9.93 10.41
CA TRP A 11 13.42 8.83 9.54
C TRP A 11 12.53 7.60 9.77
N PRO A 12 12.10 6.90 8.70
CA PRO A 12 12.17 7.27 7.28
C PRO A 12 11.28 8.46 6.93
N THR A 13 11.54 9.12 5.79
CA THR A 13 10.67 10.23 5.35
C THR A 13 9.29 9.72 4.92
N PRO A 14 8.24 10.57 4.97
CA PRO A 14 6.89 10.21 4.51
C PRO A 14 6.84 9.59 3.11
N ALA A 15 7.68 10.07 2.19
CA ALA A 15 7.77 9.54 0.84
C ALA A 15 8.34 8.11 0.80
N LEU A 16 9.41 7.85 1.55
CA LEU A 16 9.99 6.51 1.67
C LEU A 16 9.00 5.55 2.34
N PHE A 17 8.28 6.02 3.34
CA PHE A 17 7.24 5.23 4.01
C PHE A 17 6.14 4.77 3.04
N ARG A 18 5.61 5.69 2.19
CA ARG A 18 4.68 5.33 1.11
C ARG A 18 5.26 4.32 0.14
N ALA A 19 6.53 4.49 -0.25
CA ALA A 19 7.22 3.58 -1.17
C ALA A 19 7.35 2.17 -0.57
N ALA A 20 7.77 2.05 0.69
CA ALA A 20 7.85 0.79 1.41
C ALA A 20 6.52 0.03 1.43
N ARG A 21 5.44 0.74 1.76
CA ARG A 21 4.10 0.16 1.75
C ARG A 21 3.68 -0.28 0.35
N GLY A 22 4.04 0.50 -0.68
CA GLY A 22 3.84 0.15 -2.09
C GLY A 22 4.57 -1.13 -2.50
N LEU A 23 5.83 -1.30 -2.09
CA LEU A 23 6.60 -2.52 -2.37
C LEU A 23 5.92 -3.77 -1.80
N LEU A 24 5.37 -3.69 -0.59
CA LEU A 24 4.63 -4.79 0.04
C LEU A 24 3.18 -4.95 -0.46
N ASN A 25 2.72 -4.11 -1.40
CA ASN A 25 1.32 -4.05 -1.83
C ASN A 25 0.34 -3.96 -0.64
N MET A 26 0.74 -3.26 0.43
CA MET A 26 0.00 -3.19 1.69
C MET A 26 -0.92 -1.96 1.71
N GLY A 27 -2.14 -2.10 2.26
CA GLY A 27 -3.07 -0.99 2.44
C GLY A 27 -2.69 -0.07 3.62
N GLN A 28 -3.12 1.19 3.61
CA GLN A 28 -2.96 2.08 4.77
C GLN A 28 -3.79 1.59 5.97
N ASP A 29 -4.98 1.07 5.69
CA ASP A 29 -5.88 0.40 6.62
C ASP A 29 -5.27 -0.87 7.18
N GLU A 30 -4.70 -1.70 6.31
CA GLU A 30 -4.01 -2.92 6.72
C GLU A 30 -2.81 -2.62 7.63
N LEU A 31 -1.94 -1.70 7.24
CA LEU A 31 -0.77 -1.31 8.04
C LEU A 31 -1.17 -0.77 9.41
N ALA A 32 -2.20 0.09 9.44
CA ALA A 32 -2.73 0.64 10.67
C ALA A 32 -3.28 -0.46 11.59
N ALA A 33 -4.14 -1.33 11.06
CA ALA A 33 -4.76 -2.43 11.81
C ALA A 33 -3.73 -3.38 12.42
N ARG A 34 -2.68 -3.74 11.66
CA ARG A 34 -1.61 -4.62 12.15
C ARG A 34 -0.76 -4.04 13.29
N ASN A 35 -0.80 -2.72 13.47
CA ASN A 35 -0.01 -2.01 14.49
C ASN A 35 -0.88 -1.32 15.56
N GLY A 36 -2.19 -1.61 15.60
CA GLY A 36 -3.09 -1.02 16.59
C GLY A 36 -3.40 0.47 16.38
N TYR A 37 -3.17 1.00 15.17
CA TYR A 37 -3.47 2.38 14.82
C TYR A 37 -4.74 2.49 13.97
N VAL A 38 -5.31 3.69 13.93
CA VAL A 38 -6.37 4.03 12.98
C VAL A 38 -5.77 4.42 11.63
N ARG A 39 -6.48 4.12 10.53
CA ARG A 39 -6.06 4.47 9.15
C ARG A 39 -5.64 5.94 9.01
N LYS A 40 -6.36 6.85 9.69
CA LYS A 40 -6.07 8.30 9.65
C LYS A 40 -4.65 8.63 10.12
N THR A 41 -4.09 7.88 11.07
CA THR A 41 -2.72 8.08 11.55
C THR A 41 -1.72 7.83 10.43
N VAL A 42 -1.88 6.74 9.68
CA VAL A 42 -1.01 6.40 8.54
C VAL A 42 -1.14 7.46 7.43
N ILE A 43 -2.35 7.92 7.13
CA ILE A 43 -2.58 9.00 6.14
C ILE A 43 -1.85 10.28 6.55
N LEU A 44 -1.93 10.67 7.82
CA LEU A 44 -1.28 11.88 8.32
C LEU A 44 0.25 11.79 8.19
N ILE A 45 0.83 10.64 8.53
CA ILE A 45 2.26 10.38 8.36
C ILE A 45 2.66 10.46 6.89
N GLU A 46 1.96 9.72 6.02
CA GLU A 46 2.29 9.60 4.61
C GLU A 46 2.15 10.92 3.84
N ASN A 47 1.26 11.80 4.28
CA ASN A 47 0.99 13.09 3.64
C ASN A 47 1.56 14.28 4.39
N HIS A 48 2.42 14.06 5.38
CA HIS A 48 3.04 15.14 6.14
C HIS A 48 3.96 15.98 5.23
N VAL A 49 3.73 17.29 5.18
CA VAL A 49 4.47 18.24 4.34
C VAL A 49 5.06 19.42 5.11
N ASP A 50 4.69 19.58 6.38
CA ASP A 50 5.19 20.68 7.22
C ASP A 50 6.67 20.47 7.54
N PRO A 51 7.47 21.54 7.72
CA PRO A 51 8.90 21.44 8.02
C PRO A 51 9.18 20.81 9.39
N THR A 52 8.17 20.70 10.24
CA THR A 52 8.29 20.06 11.55
C THR A 52 7.18 19.03 11.77
N MET A 53 7.44 18.05 12.62
CA MET A 53 6.49 17.00 12.99
C MET A 53 6.33 16.94 14.51
N ASP A 54 5.12 16.62 14.97
CA ASP A 54 4.87 16.32 16.38
C ASP A 54 5.66 15.07 16.80
N THR A 55 6.42 15.15 17.88
CA THR A 55 7.20 14.03 18.45
C THR A 55 6.42 12.73 18.60
N ARG A 56 5.13 12.77 18.95
CA ARG A 56 4.29 11.57 19.02
C ARG A 56 4.07 10.93 17.66
N ARG A 57 4.00 11.72 16.58
CA ARG A 57 3.91 11.18 15.22
C ARG A 57 5.25 10.61 14.76
N GLN A 58 6.37 11.20 15.18
CA GLN A 58 7.70 10.62 14.95
C GLN A 58 7.80 9.24 15.60
N GLU A 59 7.38 9.08 16.86
CA GLU A 59 7.35 7.76 17.53
C GLU A 59 6.54 6.73 16.74
N VAL A 60 5.40 7.14 16.16
CA VAL A 60 4.60 6.26 15.30
C VAL A 60 5.34 5.92 14.00
N VAL A 61 6.06 6.88 13.40
CA VAL A 61 6.91 6.60 12.23
C VAL A 61 7.94 5.52 12.55
N GLU A 62 8.62 5.62 13.70
CA GLU A 62 9.63 4.65 14.14
C GLU A 62 9.04 3.25 14.33
N VAL A 63 7.89 3.14 15.02
CA VAL A 63 7.19 1.87 15.23
C VAL A 63 6.78 1.24 13.91
N LEU A 64 6.17 2.02 13.03
CA LEU A 64 5.69 1.50 11.75
C LEU A 64 6.84 1.18 10.79
N ALA A 65 7.94 1.93 10.84
CA ALA A 65 9.15 1.65 10.06
C ALA A 65 9.77 0.32 10.49
N ALA A 66 9.94 0.09 11.80
CA ALA A 66 10.43 -1.18 12.33
C ALA A 66 9.52 -2.36 11.93
N PHE A 67 8.20 -2.16 11.93
CA PHE A 67 7.26 -3.16 11.44
C PHE A 67 7.49 -3.49 9.96
N LEU A 68 7.61 -2.48 9.09
CA LEU A 68 7.85 -2.66 7.67
C LEU A 68 9.20 -3.35 7.40
N GLU A 69 10.24 -3.00 8.16
CA GLU A 69 11.54 -3.68 8.12
C GLU A 69 11.41 -5.15 8.52
N GLY A 70 10.61 -5.45 9.55
CA GLY A 70 10.25 -6.82 9.93
C GLY A 70 9.47 -7.58 8.85
N GLN A 71 8.82 -6.90 7.92
CA GLN A 71 8.17 -7.51 6.73
C GLN A 71 9.14 -7.70 5.55
N GLY A 72 10.43 -7.42 5.75
CA GLY A 72 11.50 -7.60 4.76
C GLY A 72 11.71 -6.38 3.86
N ILE A 73 11.42 -5.17 4.36
CA ILE A 73 11.85 -3.90 3.77
C ILE A 73 13.19 -3.48 4.35
N GLU A 74 13.97 -2.74 3.58
CA GLU A 74 15.16 -2.04 4.05
C GLU A 74 15.08 -0.56 3.62
N PHE A 75 15.17 0.35 4.59
CA PHE A 75 15.29 1.79 4.34
C PHE A 75 16.76 2.18 4.23
N ILE A 76 17.12 2.79 3.12
CA ILE A 76 18.50 3.20 2.82
C ILE A 76 18.62 4.70 3.08
N ARG A 77 19.50 5.08 4.01
CA ARG A 77 19.80 6.50 4.28
C ARG A 77 20.48 7.16 3.07
N PRO A 78 20.26 8.47 2.86
CA PRO A 78 21.03 9.22 1.88
C PRO A 78 22.53 9.09 2.16
N GLN A 79 23.31 8.75 1.14
CA GLN A 79 24.76 8.55 1.26
C GLN A 79 25.43 8.79 -0.10
N ASP A 80 26.66 9.29 -0.09
CA ASP A 80 27.51 9.47 -1.29
C ASP A 80 26.82 10.28 -2.41
N GLY A 81 26.11 11.34 -2.04
CA GLY A 81 25.35 12.19 -2.97
C GLY A 81 24.09 11.55 -3.55
N LYS A 82 23.73 10.33 -3.13
CA LYS A 82 22.49 9.65 -3.51
C LYS A 82 21.42 9.93 -2.45
N GLY A 83 20.19 10.17 -2.91
CA GLY A 83 19.03 10.29 -2.04
C GLY A 83 18.72 8.99 -1.29
N GLY A 84 17.91 9.08 -0.25
CA GLY A 84 17.42 7.92 0.48
C GLY A 84 16.55 7.02 -0.41
N GLY A 85 16.49 5.73 -0.08
CA GLY A 85 15.80 4.73 -0.89
C GLY A 85 15.08 3.69 -0.04
N VAL A 86 14.29 2.87 -0.72
CA VAL A 86 13.63 1.70 -0.12
C VAL A 86 13.77 0.52 -1.07
N ARG A 87 14.09 -0.65 -0.51
CA ARG A 87 14.14 -1.91 -1.26
C ARG A 87 13.62 -3.07 -0.41
N PHE A 88 13.49 -4.23 -1.02
CA PHE A 88 13.38 -5.47 -0.27
C PHE A 88 14.73 -5.80 0.37
N ALA A 89 14.71 -6.26 1.62
CA ALA A 89 15.91 -6.63 2.37
C ALA A 89 16.66 -7.82 1.74
N ASN A 90 15.95 -8.67 0.98
CA ASN A 90 16.56 -9.74 0.20
C ASN A 90 15.71 -10.12 -1.01
N GLY A 91 16.37 -10.74 -2.01
CA GLY A 91 15.72 -11.17 -3.25
C GLY A 91 14.66 -12.28 -3.06
N LYS A 92 14.73 -13.06 -1.97
CA LYS A 92 13.71 -14.06 -1.65
C LYS A 92 12.38 -13.39 -1.33
N ARG A 93 12.40 -12.32 -0.51
CA ARG A 93 11.19 -11.56 -0.17
C ARG A 93 10.61 -10.88 -1.40
N GLU A 94 11.46 -10.27 -2.21
CA GLU A 94 11.05 -9.67 -3.49
C GLU A 94 10.33 -10.69 -4.38
N ALA A 95 10.96 -11.85 -4.62
CA ALA A 95 10.38 -12.90 -5.46
C ALA A 95 9.03 -13.40 -4.92
N GLN A 96 8.91 -13.53 -3.59
CA GLN A 96 7.67 -13.92 -2.94
C GLN A 96 6.56 -12.88 -3.20
N THR A 97 6.83 -11.60 -2.96
CA THR A 97 5.84 -10.54 -3.19
C THR A 97 5.43 -10.43 -4.65
N VAL A 98 6.37 -10.59 -5.60
CA VAL A 98 6.06 -10.64 -7.03
C VAL A 98 5.12 -11.82 -7.36
N SER A 99 5.35 -12.98 -6.74
CA SER A 99 4.47 -14.15 -6.91
C SER A 99 3.07 -13.90 -6.34
N GLU A 100 2.97 -13.31 -5.14
CA GLU A 100 1.71 -12.93 -4.49
C GLU A 100 0.91 -11.97 -5.38
N VAL A 101 1.56 -10.92 -5.90
CA VAL A 101 0.92 -9.95 -6.80
C VAL A 101 0.45 -10.62 -8.10
N ARG A 102 1.24 -11.53 -8.68
CA ARG A 102 0.86 -12.29 -9.87
C ARG A 102 -0.41 -13.12 -9.62
N HIS A 103 -0.50 -13.79 -8.47
CA HIS A 103 -1.70 -14.56 -8.10
C HIS A 103 -2.93 -13.67 -8.01
N LEU A 104 -2.83 -12.52 -7.32
CA LEU A 104 -3.93 -11.56 -7.19
C LEU A 104 -4.41 -11.04 -8.55
N ILE A 105 -3.50 -10.81 -9.50
CA ILE A 105 -3.85 -10.39 -10.86
C ILE A 105 -4.68 -11.48 -11.58
N GLU A 106 -4.28 -12.73 -11.47
CA GLU A 106 -4.99 -13.85 -12.11
C GLU A 106 -6.37 -14.09 -11.48
N GLU A 107 -6.49 -14.02 -10.16
CA GLU A 107 -7.79 -14.09 -9.47
C GLU A 107 -8.74 -12.97 -9.92
N ARG A 108 -8.22 -11.74 -10.02
CA ARG A 108 -9.00 -10.58 -10.50
C ARG A 108 -9.43 -10.76 -11.96
N ARG A 109 -8.56 -11.29 -12.82
CA ARG A 109 -8.89 -11.61 -14.22
C ARG A 109 -9.97 -12.66 -14.32
N GLY A 110 -9.86 -13.75 -13.55
CA GLY A 110 -10.87 -14.81 -13.49
C GLY A 110 -12.24 -14.30 -13.02
N SER A 111 -12.24 -13.49 -11.96
CA SER A 111 -13.46 -12.89 -11.40
C SER A 111 -14.14 -11.93 -12.39
N ARG A 112 -13.36 -11.08 -13.06
CA ARG A 112 -13.88 -10.20 -14.13
C ARG A 112 -14.48 -11.01 -15.29
N ARG A 113 -13.81 -12.06 -15.75
CA ARG A 113 -14.34 -12.95 -16.80
C ARG A 113 -15.68 -13.57 -16.41
N LYS A 114 -15.81 -14.05 -15.16
CA LYS A 114 -17.07 -14.59 -14.62
C LYS A 114 -18.17 -13.53 -14.61
N ALA A 115 -17.91 -12.32 -14.10
CA ALA A 115 -18.89 -11.23 -14.06
C ALA A 115 -19.42 -10.86 -15.46
N VAL A 116 -18.53 -10.71 -16.44
CA VAL A 116 -18.91 -10.41 -17.85
C VAL A 116 -19.81 -11.51 -18.43
N SER A 117 -19.53 -12.78 -18.14
CA SER A 117 -20.35 -13.90 -18.62
C SER A 117 -21.76 -13.91 -18.01
N VAL A 118 -21.89 -13.53 -16.74
CA VAL A 118 -23.17 -13.43 -16.03
C VAL A 118 -24.01 -12.30 -16.62
N ASP A 119 -23.40 -11.15 -16.87
CA ASP A 119 -24.08 -10.00 -17.47
C ASP A 119 -24.53 -10.27 -18.92
N ALA A 120 -23.70 -10.95 -19.71
CA ALA A 120 -24.06 -11.40 -21.06
C ALA A 120 -25.28 -12.33 -21.04
N ARG A 121 -25.31 -13.31 -20.12
CA ARG A 121 -26.45 -14.23 -19.93
C ARG A 121 -27.72 -13.49 -19.50
N LYS A 122 -27.63 -12.51 -18.59
CA LYS A 122 -28.78 -11.67 -18.18
C LYS A 122 -29.33 -10.85 -19.35
N LYS A 123 -28.46 -10.26 -20.19
CA LYS A 123 -28.89 -9.51 -21.39
C LYS A 123 -29.56 -10.40 -22.43
N ALA A 124 -29.08 -11.63 -22.64
CA ALA A 124 -29.69 -12.59 -23.56
C ALA A 124 -31.12 -13.00 -23.12
N LYS A 125 -31.34 -13.21 -21.81
CA LYS A 125 -32.66 -13.55 -21.26
C LYS A 125 -33.67 -12.39 -21.28
N LYS A 126 -33.21 -11.13 -21.29
CA LYS A 126 -34.06 -9.93 -21.33
C LYS A 126 -34.48 -9.48 -22.74
N LYS A 127 -33.94 -10.06 -23.82
CA LYS A 127 -34.44 -9.76 -25.18
C LYS A 127 -35.84 -10.39 -25.34
N PRO A 128 -36.92 -9.61 -25.55
CA PRO A 128 -38.22 -10.19 -25.80
C PRO A 128 -38.14 -10.95 -27.12
N SER A 129 -38.55 -12.22 -27.08
CA SER A 129 -38.85 -13.03 -28.25
C SER A 129 -39.92 -12.29 -29.05
N LYS A 130 -39.51 -11.45 -30.02
CA LYS A 130 -40.39 -11.00 -31.10
C LYS A 130 -40.73 -12.24 -31.94
N ARG A 131 -41.65 -13.06 -31.43
CA ARG A 131 -42.35 -14.06 -32.21
C ARG A 131 -43.21 -13.26 -33.19
N LYS A 132 -42.80 -13.34 -34.47
CA LYS A 132 -43.64 -12.94 -35.60
C LYS A 132 -44.95 -13.72 -35.50
N SER A 133 -46.06 -13.03 -35.38
CA SER A 133 -47.39 -13.57 -35.60
C SER A 133 -47.95 -12.92 -36.87
N ALA A 134 -48.26 -13.82 -37.82
CA ALA A 134 -49.13 -13.75 -39.00
C ALA A 134 -49.20 -12.43 -39.78
#